data_AF-A0A0U2WBR8-F1
#
_entry.id   AF-A0A0U2WBR8-F1
#
_cell.length_a   1.000
_cell.length_b   1.000
_cell.length_c   1.000
_cell.angle_alpha   90.00
_cell.angle_beta   90.00
_cell.angle_gamma   90.00
#
_symmetry.space_group_name_H-M   'P 1'
#
loop_
_entity.id
_entity.type
_entity.pdbx_description
1 polymer ?
#
loop_
_entity_poly.entity_id
_entity_poly.type
_entity_poly.pdbx_seq_one_letter_code
_entity_poly.pdbx_strand_id
1 'polypeptide(L)'
;MAVMHPNDQELQRYLNRRCSAKEDRRIGYHIKACSGCRRRISVLLDMEMALEELPVLQAPSDLADRVMSSIEVEASLVHSGRDSGRTAVSGKRRAYWRSELINGLVATAATYLFISTGIVGKLINLDAGELEAGLRSGAIQFLQAVGEVSRHLLF
;
A
#
# COMPACT_ATOMS: atom_id res chain seq x y z
N MET A 1 -9.28 -7.50 36.93
CA MET A 1 -9.03 -8.42 35.79
C MET A 1 -8.92 -7.56 34.54
N ALA A 2 -7.78 -7.61 33.84
CA ALA A 2 -7.60 -6.83 32.61
C ALA A 2 -8.58 -7.37 31.56
N VAL A 3 -9.59 -6.58 31.23
CA VAL A 3 -10.55 -6.91 30.18
C VAL A 3 -9.83 -6.68 28.85
N MET A 4 -9.24 -7.74 28.31
CA MET A 4 -8.59 -7.67 27.00
C MET A 4 -9.68 -7.55 25.94
N HIS A 5 -9.77 -6.37 25.33
CA HIS A 5 -10.71 -6.13 24.24
C HIS A 5 -10.24 -6.84 22.97
N PRO A 6 -11.15 -7.50 22.21
CA PRO A 6 -10.82 -8.06 20.92
C PRO A 6 -10.29 -7.00 19.97
N ASN A 7 -9.31 -7.37 19.14
CA ASN A 7 -8.78 -6.49 18.10
C ASN A 7 -9.79 -6.33 16.95
N ASP A 8 -9.67 -5.26 16.16
CA ASP A 8 -10.61 -4.96 15.08
C ASP A 8 -10.62 -6.06 13.99
N GLN A 9 -9.47 -6.69 13.71
CA GLN A 9 -9.42 -7.88 12.85
C GLN A 9 -10.23 -9.06 13.39
N GLU A 10 -10.22 -9.28 14.71
CA GLU A 10 -10.99 -10.36 15.33
C GLU A 10 -12.49 -10.06 15.28
N LEU A 11 -12.89 -8.80 15.48
CA LEU A 11 -14.27 -8.34 15.34
C LEU A 11 -14.77 -8.47 13.90
N GLN A 12 -13.93 -8.13 12.91
CA GLN A 12 -14.28 -8.30 11.50
C GLN A 12 -14.39 -9.78 11.10
N ARG A 13 -13.50 -10.65 11.59
CA ARG A 13 -13.61 -12.10 11.39
C ARG A 13 -14.85 -12.69 12.05
N TYR A 14 -15.20 -12.19 13.23
CA TYR A 14 -16.44 -12.57 13.92
C TYR A 14 -17.68 -12.19 13.09
N LEU A 15 -17.72 -10.96 12.57
CA LEU A 15 -18.82 -10.47 11.73
C LEU A 15 -18.96 -11.29 10.44
N ASN A 16 -17.83 -11.58 9.77
CA ASN A 16 -17.77 -12.39 8.56
C ASN A 16 -17.93 -13.91 8.78
N ARG A 17 -18.22 -14.37 10.00
CA ARG A 17 -18.30 -15.80 10.39
C ARG A 17 -17.06 -16.63 10.01
N ARG A 18 -15.87 -16.00 10.02
CA ARG A 18 -14.56 -16.63 9.72
C ARG A 18 -13.75 -16.98 10.96
N CYS A 19 -14.37 -16.94 12.15
CA CYS A 19 -13.71 -17.26 13.42
C CYS A 19 -13.89 -18.75 13.81
N SER A 20 -13.01 -19.25 14.68
CA SER A 20 -13.19 -20.58 15.26
C SER A 20 -14.34 -20.60 16.27
N ALA A 21 -14.96 -21.77 16.51
CA ALA A 21 -16.09 -21.89 17.44
C ALA A 21 -15.77 -21.44 18.89
N LYS A 22 -14.49 -21.47 19.29
CA LYS A 22 -14.06 -20.96 20.61
C LYS A 22 -14.01 -19.44 20.64
N GLU A 23 -13.48 -18.83 19.58
CA GLU A 23 -13.40 -17.37 19.44
C GLU A 23 -14.78 -16.75 19.30
N ASP A 24 -15.66 -17.38 18.52
CA ASP A 24 -17.06 -16.96 18.34
C ASP A 24 -17.78 -16.83 19.70
N ARG A 25 -17.67 -17.88 20.53
CA ARG A 25 -18.24 -17.85 21.90
C ARG A 25 -17.59 -16.77 22.75
N ARG A 26 -16.25 -16.69 22.79
CA ARG A 26 -15.51 -15.71 23.60
C ARG A 26 -15.91 -14.27 23.24
N ILE A 27 -15.89 -13.95 21.95
CA ILE A 27 -16.21 -12.63 21.42
C ILE A 27 -17.71 -12.34 21.63
N GLY A 28 -18.58 -13.31 21.39
CA GLY A 28 -20.03 -13.19 21.63
C GLY A 28 -20.38 -12.88 23.09
N TYR A 29 -19.72 -13.54 24.07
CA TYR A 29 -19.89 -13.20 25.48
C TYR A 29 -19.35 -11.80 25.81
N HIS A 30 -18.21 -11.42 25.24
CA HIS A 30 -17.61 -10.11 25.45
C HIS A 30 -18.48 -8.96 24.93
N ILE A 31 -19.06 -9.08 23.73
CA ILE A 31 -19.91 -8.03 23.12
C ILE A 31 -21.20 -7.80 23.91
N LYS A 32 -21.73 -8.84 24.59
CA LYS A 32 -22.89 -8.70 25.47
C LYS A 32 -22.58 -7.80 26.68
N ALA A 33 -21.36 -7.85 27.21
CA ALA A 33 -20.94 -7.05 28.36
C ALA A 33 -20.30 -5.70 27.97
N CYS A 34 -19.61 -5.61 26.83
CA CYS A 34 -18.84 -4.44 26.43
C CYS A 34 -19.57 -3.58 25.39
N SER A 35 -20.01 -2.38 25.80
CA SER A 35 -20.63 -1.39 24.91
C SER A 35 -19.66 -0.84 23.85
N GLY A 36 -18.37 -0.72 24.17
CA GLY A 36 -17.34 -0.24 23.24
C GLY A 36 -17.15 -1.17 22.03
N CYS A 37 -16.97 -2.47 22.29
CA CYS A 37 -16.84 -3.46 21.21
C CYS A 37 -18.13 -3.61 20.40
N ARG A 38 -19.31 -3.42 21.03
CA ARG A 38 -20.60 -3.39 20.32
C ARG A 38 -20.69 -2.22 19.33
N ARG A 39 -20.30 -1.01 19.76
CA ARG A 39 -20.27 0.16 18.87
C ARG A 39 -19.27 -0.02 17.72
N ARG A 40 -18.12 -0.67 17.96
CA ARG A 40 -17.17 -0.96 16.87
C ARG A 40 -17.77 -1.91 15.83
N ILE A 41 -18.47 -2.96 16.28
CA ILE A 41 -19.15 -3.88 15.37
C ILE A 41 -20.24 -3.18 14.56
N SER A 42 -21.03 -2.28 15.17
CA SER A 42 -22.04 -1.55 14.41
C SER A 42 -21.43 -0.68 13.32
N VAL A 43 -20.30 -0.01 13.60
CA VAL A 43 -19.58 0.78 12.58
C VAL A 43 -19.09 -0.10 11.43
N LEU A 44 -18.56 -1.28 11.73
CA LEU A 44 -18.13 -2.23 10.68
C LEU A 44 -19.32 -2.72 9.85
N LEU A 45 -20.46 -2.99 10.48
CA LEU A 45 -21.68 -3.40 9.80
C LEU A 45 -22.22 -2.28 8.89
N ASP A 46 -22.25 -1.04 9.38
CA ASP A 46 -22.71 0.12 8.60
C ASP A 46 -21.84 0.31 7.34
N MET A 47 -20.52 0.07 7.46
CA MET A 47 -19.61 0.09 6.30
C MET A 47 -19.89 -1.04 5.32
N GLU A 48 -20.13 -2.27 5.79
CA GLU A 48 -20.46 -3.40 4.91
C GLU A 48 -21.79 -3.15 4.17
N MET A 49 -22.80 -2.61 4.84
CA MET A 49 -24.07 -2.23 4.21
C MET A 49 -23.87 -1.14 3.14
N ALA A 50 -23.06 -0.12 3.42
CA ALA A 50 -22.76 0.92 2.44
C ALA A 50 -22.02 0.37 1.20
N LEU A 51 -21.20 -0.67 1.38
CA LEU A 51 -20.54 -1.36 0.26
C LEU A 51 -21.51 -2.24 -0.53
N GLU A 52 -22.47 -2.89 0.13
CA GLU A 52 -23.53 -3.67 -0.54
C GLU A 52 -24.46 -2.79 -1.37
N GLU A 53 -24.65 -1.53 -0.98
CA GLU A 53 -25.45 -0.55 -1.73
C GLU A 53 -24.75 -0.02 -3.00
N LEU A 54 -23.45 -0.31 -3.19
CA LEU A 54 -22.74 0.15 -4.38
C LEU A 54 -23.30 -0.48 -5.65
N PRO A 55 -23.53 0.31 -6.72
CA PRO A 55 -24.03 -0.22 -7.97
C PRO A 55 -23.02 -1.20 -8.56
N VAL A 56 -23.50 -2.38 -8.93
CA VAL A 56 -22.70 -3.33 -9.70
C VAL A 56 -22.56 -2.80 -11.12
N LEU A 57 -21.39 -2.25 -11.44
CA LEU A 57 -21.08 -1.79 -12.78
C LEU A 57 -20.75 -3.00 -13.66
N GLN A 58 -21.40 -3.11 -14.82
CA GLN A 58 -20.95 -4.06 -15.82
C GLN A 58 -19.64 -3.58 -16.43
N ALA A 59 -18.70 -4.52 -16.55
CA ALA A 59 -17.50 -4.29 -17.33
C ALA A 59 -17.86 -4.08 -18.81
N PRO A 60 -17.14 -3.20 -19.53
CA PRO A 60 -17.20 -3.14 -20.99
C PRO A 60 -16.96 -4.52 -21.61
N SER A 61 -17.68 -4.85 -22.68
CA SER A 61 -17.61 -6.17 -23.33
C SER A 61 -16.22 -6.51 -23.88
N ASP A 62 -15.41 -5.51 -24.18
CA ASP A 62 -14.04 -5.62 -24.70
C ASP A 62 -12.96 -5.65 -23.60
N LEU A 63 -13.34 -5.45 -22.33
CA LEU A 63 -12.37 -5.33 -21.22
C LEU A 63 -11.55 -6.61 -21.07
N ALA A 64 -12.19 -7.77 -21.16
CA ALA A 64 -11.52 -9.06 -21.05
C ALA A 64 -10.46 -9.24 -22.14
N ASP A 65 -10.82 -8.96 -23.39
CA ASP A 65 -9.90 -9.08 -24.53
C ASP A 65 -8.72 -8.11 -24.42
N ARG A 66 -8.98 -6.88 -23.97
CA ARG A 66 -7.93 -5.87 -23.73
C ARG A 66 -6.96 -6.27 -22.63
N VAL A 67 -7.47 -6.81 -21.53
CA VAL A 67 -6.62 -7.28 -20.41
C VAL A 67 -5.79 -8.47 -20.85
N MET A 68 -6.39 -9.45 -21.54
CA MET A 68 -5.68 -10.63 -22.03
C MET A 68 -4.60 -10.27 -23.06
N SER A 69 -4.92 -9.40 -24.02
CA SER A 69 -3.93 -8.89 -24.96
C SER A 69 -2.76 -8.19 -24.27
N SER A 70 -3.02 -7.42 -23.21
CA SER A 70 -1.95 -6.75 -22.44
C SER A 70 -1.03 -7.76 -21.74
N ILE A 71 -1.60 -8.81 -21.14
CA ILE A 71 -0.85 -9.90 -20.48
C ILE A 71 0.01 -10.66 -21.50
N GLU A 72 -0.51 -10.94 -22.69
CA GLU A 72 0.22 -11.63 -23.76
C GLU A 72 1.40 -10.81 -24.29
N VAL A 73 1.22 -9.49 -24.44
CA VAL A 73 2.30 -8.58 -24.83
C VAL A 73 3.39 -8.55 -23.76
N GLU A 74 3.03 -8.42 -22.48
CA GLU A 74 3.99 -8.47 -21.37
C GLU A 74 4.74 -9.81 -21.32
N ALA A 75 4.03 -10.93 -21.46
CA ALA A 75 4.62 -12.26 -21.50
C ALA A 75 5.61 -12.42 -22.67
N SER A 76 5.28 -11.86 -23.84
CA SER A 76 6.11 -11.89 -25.04
C SER A 76 7.36 -11.03 -24.92
N LEU A 77 7.29 -9.87 -24.24
CA LEU A 77 8.44 -9.02 -23.94
C LEU A 77 9.41 -9.71 -22.96
N VAL A 78 8.88 -10.44 -21.97
CA VAL A 78 9.70 -11.22 -21.03
C VAL A 78 10.37 -12.42 -21.72
N HIS A 79 9.70 -13.08 -22.66
CA HIS A 79 10.29 -14.20 -23.43
C HIS A 79 11.32 -13.73 -24.47
N SER A 80 11.06 -12.63 -25.16
CA SER A 80 11.96 -12.07 -26.18
C SER A 80 13.28 -11.54 -25.59
N GLY A 81 13.29 -11.21 -24.29
CA GLY A 81 14.51 -10.89 -23.54
C GLY A 81 15.43 -12.09 -23.26
N ARG A 82 14.96 -13.33 -23.44
CA ARG A 82 15.74 -14.56 -23.20
C ARG A 82 16.34 -15.19 -24.46
N ASP A 83 15.75 -14.97 -25.64
CA ASP A 83 16.20 -15.58 -26.90
C ASP A 83 17.10 -14.71 -27.78
N SER A 84 17.43 -13.47 -27.38
CA SER A 84 18.38 -12.60 -28.09
C SER A 84 19.86 -12.97 -27.86
N GLY A 85 20.16 -14.26 -27.79
CA GLY A 85 21.49 -14.82 -27.64
C GLY A 85 21.95 -15.59 -28.87
N ARG A 86 21.99 -14.97 -30.06
CA ARG A 86 22.91 -15.30 -31.19
C ARG A 86 22.58 -14.49 -32.46
N THR A 87 23.14 -13.29 -32.56
CA THR A 87 23.85 -12.79 -33.76
C THR A 87 24.32 -11.36 -33.48
N ALA A 88 25.58 -11.09 -33.84
CA ALA A 88 26.30 -9.90 -33.45
C ALA A 88 25.77 -8.65 -34.17
N VAL A 89 25.42 -7.61 -33.41
CA VAL A 89 25.52 -6.21 -33.85
C VAL A 89 26.30 -5.43 -32.80
N SER A 90 27.45 -4.93 -33.25
CA SER A 90 28.35 -4.01 -32.57
C SER A 90 27.65 -2.65 -32.38
N GLY A 91 27.80 -2.06 -31.19
CA GLY A 91 27.40 -0.68 -30.89
C GLY A 91 26.18 -0.57 -29.95
N LYS A 92 26.36 0.14 -28.82
CA LYS A 92 25.36 0.47 -27.77
C LYS A 92 25.23 -0.49 -26.56
N ARG A 93 26.33 -1.06 -26.06
CA ARG A 93 26.35 -1.74 -24.73
C ARG A 93 26.48 -0.80 -23.51
N ARG A 94 26.54 0.53 -23.70
CA ARG A 94 26.78 1.49 -22.60
C ARG A 94 25.53 2.05 -21.91
N ALA A 95 24.34 1.91 -22.50
CA ALA A 95 23.11 2.49 -21.96
C ALA A 95 22.39 1.57 -20.95
N TYR A 96 22.50 0.26 -21.10
CA TYR A 96 21.76 -0.71 -20.29
C TYR A 96 22.29 -0.82 -18.84
N TRP A 97 23.62 -0.76 -18.64
CA TRP A 97 24.28 -0.81 -17.33
C TRP A 97 23.99 0.38 -16.40
N ARG A 98 23.46 1.49 -16.92
CA ARG A 98 23.07 2.64 -16.08
C ARG A 98 21.74 2.42 -15.38
N SER A 99 20.83 1.64 -15.95
CA SER A 99 19.47 1.46 -15.40
C SER A 99 19.46 0.68 -14.08
N GLU A 100 20.29 -0.35 -13.95
CA GLU A 100 20.42 -1.12 -12.70
C GLU A 100 21.02 -0.27 -11.57
N LEU A 101 22.01 0.57 -11.87
CA LEU A 101 22.56 1.51 -10.90
C LEU A 101 21.55 2.59 -10.51
N ILE A 102 20.74 3.07 -11.45
CA ILE A 102 19.65 4.02 -11.18
C ILE A 102 18.59 3.36 -10.31
N ASN A 103 18.18 2.13 -10.61
CA ASN A 103 17.20 1.40 -9.80
C ASN A 103 17.73 1.11 -8.38
N GLY A 104 19.01 0.77 -8.26
CA GLY A 104 19.68 0.62 -6.96
C GLY A 104 19.77 1.93 -6.18
N LEU A 105 20.02 3.05 -6.85
CA LEU A 105 20.08 4.39 -6.26
C LEU A 105 18.69 4.88 -5.83
N VAL A 106 17.66 4.62 -6.62
CA VAL A 106 16.27 4.93 -6.26
C VAL A 106 15.83 4.10 -5.06
N ALA A 107 16.16 2.80 -5.02
CA ALA A 107 15.83 1.93 -3.89
C ALA A 107 16.54 2.37 -2.60
N THR A 108 17.81 2.77 -2.67
CA THR A 108 18.57 3.29 -1.52
C THR A 108 18.11 4.67 -1.08
N ALA A 109 17.74 5.56 -2.02
CA ALA A 109 17.14 6.84 -1.69
C ALA A 109 15.77 6.66 -1.01
N ALA A 110 14.97 5.70 -1.46
CA ALA A 110 13.67 5.39 -0.87
C ALA A 110 13.80 4.80 0.54
N THR A 111 14.73 3.88 0.78
CA THR A 111 14.99 3.35 2.14
C THR A 111 15.57 4.41 3.06
N TYR A 112 16.47 5.25 2.57
CA TYR A 112 17.01 6.38 3.36
C TYR A 112 15.92 7.41 3.68
N LEU A 113 15.06 7.76 2.73
CA LEU A 113 13.91 8.63 2.97
C LEU A 113 12.95 8.02 3.97
N PHE A 114 12.66 6.72 3.87
CA PHE A 114 11.80 6.01 4.81
C PHE A 114 12.35 6.02 6.25
N ILE A 115 13.67 5.85 6.41
CA ILE A 115 14.34 5.91 7.70
C ILE A 115 14.42 7.35 8.23
N SER A 116 14.82 8.31 7.40
CA SER A 116 15.02 9.71 7.79
C SER A 116 13.72 10.48 8.02
N THR A 117 12.61 10.07 7.39
CA THR A 117 11.26 10.60 7.67
C THR A 117 10.68 10.13 9.00
N GLY A 118 11.36 9.21 9.73
CA GLY A 118 11.06 8.93 11.13
C GLY A 118 9.67 8.33 11.39
N ILE A 119 9.01 7.79 10.37
CA ILE A 119 7.62 7.28 10.46
C ILE A 119 7.53 6.09 11.43
N VAL A 120 8.62 5.34 11.60
CA VAL A 120 8.67 4.19 12.52
C VAL A 120 8.57 4.61 14.00
N GLY A 121 9.05 5.81 14.36
CA GLY A 121 8.92 6.33 15.73
C GLY A 121 7.53 6.93 16.02
N LYS A 122 6.90 7.57 15.03
CA LYS A 122 5.60 8.24 15.18
C LYS A 122 4.39 7.31 15.17
N LEU A 123 4.51 6.07 14.67
CA LEU A 123 3.43 5.09 14.74
C LEU A 123 3.20 4.52 16.16
N ILE A 124 4.16 4.67 17.06
CA ILE A 124 4.07 4.16 18.44
C ILE A 124 3.42 5.20 19.38
N ASN A 125 3.35 6.48 18.99
CA ASN A 125 2.80 7.55 19.81
C ASN A 125 1.81 8.40 18.98
N LEU A 126 0.56 7.95 18.93
CA LEU A 126 -0.54 8.65 18.27
C LEU A 126 -0.90 9.93 19.04
N ASP A 127 -0.29 11.06 18.65
CA ASP A 127 -0.86 12.38 18.84
C ASP A 127 -1.03 13.06 17.47
N ALA A 128 -2.29 13.34 17.11
CA ALA A 128 -2.66 13.83 15.79
C ALA A 128 -2.15 15.27 15.53
N GLY A 129 -1.90 16.06 16.58
CA GLY A 129 -1.40 17.43 16.46
C GLY A 129 0.06 17.52 16.03
N GLU A 130 0.90 16.59 16.46
CA GLU A 130 2.34 16.61 16.17
C GLU A 130 2.68 16.04 14.77
N LEU A 131 1.77 15.23 14.20
CA LEU A 131 1.92 14.68 12.85
C LEU A 131 1.73 15.77 11.79
N GLU A 132 0.72 16.64 11.94
CA GLU A 132 0.44 17.72 11.00
C GLU A 132 1.56 18.78 10.99
N ALA A 133 2.10 19.13 12.16
CA ALA A 133 3.22 20.04 12.27
C ALA A 133 4.50 19.50 11.60
N GLY A 134 4.77 18.20 11.76
CA GLY A 134 5.89 17.51 11.10
C GLY A 134 5.73 17.36 9.58
N LEU A 135 4.49 17.15 9.12
CA LEU A 135 4.17 17.10 7.69
C LEU A 135 4.34 18.46 7.01
N ARG A 136 3.91 19.55 7.66
CA ARG A 136 4.11 20.91 7.13
C ARG A 136 5.58 21.30 7.10
N SER A 137 6.36 21.00 8.15
CA SER A 137 7.78 21.32 8.17
C SER A 137 8.57 20.49 7.14
N GLY A 138 8.26 19.20 7.00
CA GLY A 138 8.85 18.32 5.99
C GLY A 138 8.51 18.73 4.56
N ALA A 139 7.28 19.16 4.29
CA ALA A 139 6.87 19.65 2.97
C ALA A 139 7.61 20.95 2.57
N ILE A 140 7.84 21.86 3.52
CA ILE A 140 8.58 23.11 3.26
C ILE A 140 10.05 22.81 2.98
N GLN A 141 10.68 21.90 3.74
CA GLN A 141 12.07 21.48 3.49
C GLN A 141 12.23 20.75 2.16
N PHE A 142 11.25 19.92 1.78
CA PHE A 142 11.25 19.24 0.48
C PHE A 142 11.14 20.24 -0.68
N LEU A 143 10.25 21.23 -0.59
CA LEU A 143 10.13 22.28 -1.60
C LEU A 143 11.40 23.13 -1.72
N GLN A 144 12.08 23.42 -0.61
CA GLN A 144 13.37 24.11 -0.62
C GLN A 144 14.47 23.25 -1.28
N ALA A 145 14.54 21.96 -0.96
CA ALA A 145 15.50 21.04 -1.55
C ALA A 145 15.27 20.85 -3.06
N VAL A 146 14.01 20.71 -3.50
CA VAL A 146 13.65 20.67 -4.92
C VAL A 146 13.99 22.00 -5.61
N GLY A 147 13.77 23.12 -4.93
CA GLY A 147 14.15 24.45 -5.42
C GLY A 147 15.65 24.59 -5.66
N GLU A 148 16.51 24.18 -4.72
CA GLU A 148 17.95 24.23 -4.89
C GLU A 148 18.47 23.28 -5.97
N VAL A 149 17.94 22.06 -6.03
CA VAL A 149 18.28 21.09 -7.08
C VAL A 149 17.86 21.59 -8.45
N SER A 150 16.70 22.26 -8.56
CA SER A 150 16.24 22.85 -9.82
C SER A 150 17.15 23.97 -10.32
N ARG A 151 17.71 24.79 -9.41
CA ARG A 151 18.65 25.86 -9.79
C ARG A 151 19.99 25.30 -10.23
N HIS A 152 20.44 24.19 -9.63
CA HIS A 152 21.68 23.51 -10.02
C HIS A 152 21.58 22.69 -11.31
N LEU A 153 20.37 22.40 -11.79
CA LEU A 153 20.14 21.70 -13.07
C LEU A 153 19.82 22.65 -14.24
N LEU A 154 19.53 23.93 -13.97
CA LEU A 154 19.20 24.95 -14.98
C LEU A 154 20.36 25.92 -15.29
N PHE A 155 21.56 25.67 -14.77
CA PHE A 155 22.85 26.23 -15.20
C PHE A 155 23.83 25.10 -15.48
#